data_AF-A0A930UF53-F1
#
_entry.id   AF-A0A930UF53-F1
#
_cell.length_a   1.000
_cell.length_b   1.000
_cell.length_c   1.000
_cell.angle_alpha   90.00
_cell.angle_beta   90.00
_cell.angle_gamma   90.00
#
_symmetry.space_group_name_H-M   'P 1'
#
loop_
_entity.id
_entity.type
_entity.pdbx_description
1 polymer ?
#
loop_
_entity_poly.entity_id
_entity_poly.type
_entity_poly.pdbx_seq_one_letter_code
_entity_poly.pdbx_strand_id
1 'polypeptide(L)'
;MIDKKTPHTEAHLIERFKEKGLNEKHFPKLYAYYKHCFEELYEDEYIDWTQEDYEETGDSAHKSALFVTEMFIDVFIGEKAKGQGDEWSLAVANCIEEGEVVYHITYHDMKKINPELAKQELLIHSGTFGGDENFIKHYIYLFEIEVVFKDIEKRAKKYSEIYKTQSVIGKSEVYIHQYARLLSSGDYNPIYCKEYAYAYDKALKEGKSETYALEFAEVYGEELVDIKARYGISEDEEQINYAIEKVDAYMTAWDYNEKHQLKNFKRFADIYETIYFNSYYPNEEGPIGTKEEIDVKILEKVLKEYNK
;
A
#
# COMPACT_ATOMS: atom_id res chain seq x y z
N MET A 1 6.73 43.92 28.77
CA MET A 1 7.37 45.16 28.32
C MET A 1 7.08 45.22 26.83
N ILE A 2 6.46 46.30 26.35
CA ILE A 2 6.24 46.50 24.91
C ILE A 2 7.55 47.08 24.39
N ASP A 3 8.21 46.34 23.50
CA ASP A 3 9.44 46.78 22.87
C ASP A 3 9.15 47.13 21.42
N LYS A 4 9.76 48.20 20.91
CA LYS A 4 9.80 48.44 19.46
C LYS A 4 10.68 47.39 18.81
N LYS A 5 10.17 46.72 17.79
CA LYS A 5 10.93 45.77 16.97
C LYS A 5 11.16 46.34 15.57
N THR A 6 12.22 45.87 14.91
CA THR A 6 12.61 46.31 13.56
C THR A 6 12.50 45.13 12.61
N PRO A 7 11.87 45.31 11.43
CA PRO A 7 11.76 44.25 10.43
C PRO A 7 13.11 43.82 9.88
N HIS A 8 13.21 42.56 9.45
CA HIS A 8 14.34 42.11 8.65
C HIS A 8 14.27 42.72 7.25
N THR A 9 15.36 43.34 6.80
CA THR A 9 15.44 43.85 5.44
C THR A 9 15.58 42.71 4.43
N GLU A 10 15.15 42.93 3.19
CA GLU A 10 15.35 41.96 2.10
C GLU A 10 16.83 41.61 1.91
N ALA A 11 17.73 42.62 2.02
CA ALA A 11 19.17 42.40 1.95
C ALA A 11 19.67 41.46 3.06
N HIS A 12 19.14 41.59 4.28
CA HIS A 12 19.46 40.70 5.38
C HIS A 12 19.01 39.26 5.09
N LEU A 13 17.77 39.07 4.62
CA LEU A 13 17.25 37.74 4.30
C LEU A 13 18.05 37.08 3.16
N ILE A 14 18.41 37.83 2.12
CA ILE A 14 19.25 37.34 1.02
C ILE A 14 20.63 36.91 1.53
N GLU A 15 21.25 37.70 2.41
CA GLU A 15 22.55 37.34 3.01
C GLU A 15 22.44 36.01 3.77
N ARG A 16 21.39 35.83 4.58
CA ARG A 16 21.11 34.56 5.27
C ARG A 16 20.92 33.38 4.33
N PHE A 17 20.16 33.55 3.24
CA PHE A 17 19.96 32.49 2.26
C PHE A 17 21.26 32.10 1.55
N LYS A 18 22.13 33.09 1.26
CA LYS A 18 23.46 32.87 0.69
C LYS A 18 24.39 32.14 1.66
N GLU A 19 24.37 32.49 2.95
CA GLU A 19 25.14 31.79 4.00
C GLU A 19 24.77 30.30 4.09
N LYS A 20 23.50 29.96 3.86
CA LYS A 20 23.01 28.56 3.79
C LYS A 20 23.33 27.86 2.46
N GLY A 21 24.00 28.52 1.50
CA GLY A 21 24.43 27.92 0.24
C GLY A 21 23.34 27.81 -0.82
N LEU A 22 22.25 28.56 -0.71
CA LEU A 22 21.14 28.52 -1.66
C LEU A 22 21.42 29.31 -2.94
N ASN A 23 20.92 28.80 -4.07
CA ASN A 23 20.97 29.50 -5.34
C ASN A 23 19.94 30.65 -5.41
N GLU A 24 20.32 31.77 -6.01
CA GLU A 24 19.48 32.97 -6.11
C GLU A 24 18.11 32.72 -6.77
N LYS A 25 17.99 31.69 -7.62
CA LYS A 25 16.71 31.28 -8.22
C LYS A 25 15.63 30.90 -7.19
N HIS A 26 16.02 30.53 -5.97
CA HIS A 26 15.10 30.14 -4.91
C HIS A 26 14.67 31.31 -4.01
N PHE A 27 15.41 32.43 -4.03
CA PHE A 27 15.17 33.53 -3.08
C PHE A 27 13.76 34.11 -3.16
N PRO A 28 13.13 34.29 -4.35
CA PRO A 28 11.76 34.80 -4.41
C PRO A 28 10.75 33.91 -3.66
N LYS A 29 10.91 32.58 -3.74
CA LYS A 29 10.03 31.63 -3.04
C LYS A 29 10.28 31.64 -1.54
N LEU A 30 11.54 31.67 -1.12
CA LEU A 30 11.91 31.71 0.30
C LEU A 30 11.48 33.02 0.97
N TYR A 31 11.57 34.13 0.25
CA TYR A 31 11.08 35.41 0.72
C TYR A 31 9.55 35.42 0.85
N ALA A 32 8.83 34.86 -0.13
CA ALA A 32 7.38 34.70 -0.02
C ALA A 32 6.98 33.79 1.15
N TYR A 33 7.73 32.71 1.41
CA TYR A 33 7.52 31.83 2.55
C TYR A 33 7.76 32.55 3.88
N TYR A 34 8.87 33.29 4.00
CA TYR A 34 9.15 34.11 5.18
C TYR A 34 8.01 35.09 5.48
N LYS A 35 7.52 35.78 4.45
CA LYS A 35 6.40 36.68 4.54
C LYS A 35 5.14 35.96 5.04
N HIS A 36 4.82 34.80 4.46
CA HIS A 36 3.67 33.99 4.85
C HIS A 36 3.76 33.57 6.34
N CYS A 37 4.91 33.07 6.79
CA CYS A 37 5.11 32.71 8.20
C CYS A 37 4.95 33.90 9.14
N PHE A 38 5.32 35.11 8.71
CA PHE A 38 5.06 36.31 9.50
C PHE A 38 3.57 36.64 9.55
N GLU A 39 2.88 36.61 8.41
CA GLU A 39 1.45 36.92 8.32
C GLU A 39 0.58 35.96 9.15
N GLU A 40 0.94 34.67 9.22
CA GLU A 40 0.24 33.69 10.08
C GLU A 40 0.33 34.02 11.57
N LEU A 41 1.41 34.68 12.02
CA LEU A 41 1.57 35.06 13.42
C LEU A 41 0.68 36.26 13.82
N TYR A 42 0.15 36.98 12.83
CA TYR A 42 -0.68 38.17 13.02
C TYR A 42 -2.00 38.09 12.24
N GLU A 43 -2.55 36.88 12.07
CA GLU A 43 -3.77 36.67 11.27
C GLU A 43 -4.96 37.58 11.68
N ASP A 44 -4.99 38.01 12.96
CA ASP A 44 -6.02 38.89 13.55
C ASP A 44 -5.60 40.37 13.71
N GLU A 45 -4.34 40.73 13.44
CA GLU A 45 -3.79 42.08 13.60
C GLU A 45 -3.26 42.58 12.24
N TYR A 46 -3.76 43.73 11.75
CA TYR A 46 -3.32 44.33 10.48
C TYR A 46 -1.91 44.95 10.59
N ILE A 47 -0.90 44.13 10.91
CA ILE A 47 0.51 44.52 10.95
C ILE A 47 1.16 44.09 9.65
N ASP A 48 1.63 45.06 8.85
CA ASP A 48 2.42 44.77 7.66
C ASP A 48 3.82 44.32 8.11
N TRP A 49 4.32 43.24 7.52
CA TRP A 49 5.67 42.73 7.79
C TRP A 49 6.79 43.72 7.39
N THR A 50 6.48 44.77 6.64
CA THR A 50 7.38 45.89 6.36
C THR A 50 7.23 47.08 7.30
N GLN A 51 6.28 47.03 8.23
CA GLN A 51 5.99 48.12 9.16
C GLN A 51 7.17 48.34 10.11
N GLU A 52 7.73 49.56 10.09
CA GLU A 52 8.74 49.97 11.05
C GLU A 52 8.09 50.35 12.39
N ASP A 53 8.83 50.18 13.49
CA ASP A 53 8.46 50.66 14.82
C ASP A 53 7.13 50.10 15.38
N TYR A 54 6.76 48.87 15.02
CA TYR A 54 5.59 48.21 15.58
C TYR A 54 5.85 47.74 17.02
N GLU A 55 4.78 47.77 17.82
CA GLU A 55 4.79 47.44 19.24
C GLU A 55 4.43 45.96 19.43
N GLU A 56 5.36 45.18 19.99
CA GLU A 56 5.17 43.74 20.17
C GLU A 56 5.48 43.33 21.61
N THR A 57 4.65 42.46 22.18
CA THR A 57 4.90 41.82 23.47
C THR A 57 5.49 40.44 23.28
N GLY A 58 6.70 40.21 23.78
CA GLY A 58 7.37 38.90 23.73
C GLY A 58 8.49 38.82 22.68
N ASP A 59 8.72 37.61 22.17
CA ASP A 59 9.68 37.36 21.11
C ASP A 59 9.18 37.93 19.78
N SER A 60 10.10 38.41 18.95
CA SER A 60 9.72 39.10 17.72
C SER A 60 9.18 38.15 16.67
N ALA A 61 8.00 38.42 16.10
CA ALA A 61 7.42 37.68 15.00
C ALA A 61 8.37 37.58 13.79
N HIS A 62 9.16 38.63 13.51
CA HIS A 62 10.21 38.55 12.49
C HIS A 62 11.28 37.50 12.78
N LYS A 63 11.65 37.31 14.05
CA LYS A 63 12.58 36.26 14.47
C LYS A 63 11.93 34.89 14.37
N SER A 64 10.67 34.76 14.78
CA SER A 64 9.90 33.51 14.68
C SER A 64 9.72 33.08 13.22
N ALA A 65 9.32 34.00 12.34
CA ALA A 65 9.22 33.76 10.90
C ALA A 65 10.58 33.37 10.28
N LEU A 66 11.67 34.01 10.73
CA LEU A 66 13.02 33.65 10.25
C LEU A 66 13.39 32.24 10.71
N PHE A 67 13.13 31.90 11.96
CA PHE A 67 13.40 30.57 12.51
C PHE A 67 12.66 29.48 11.74
N VAL A 68 11.36 29.66 11.47
CA VAL A 68 10.57 28.71 10.67
C VAL A 68 11.07 28.64 9.22
N THR A 69 11.47 29.76 8.64
CA THR A 69 12.07 29.80 7.30
C THR A 69 13.42 29.07 7.28
N GLU A 70 14.24 29.19 8.32
CA GLU A 70 15.51 28.48 8.43
C GLU A 70 15.28 26.96 8.57
N MET A 71 14.27 26.52 9.34
CA MET A 71 13.87 25.12 9.40
C MET A 71 13.43 24.59 8.02
N PHE A 72 12.61 25.34 7.30
CA PHE A 72 12.22 25.02 5.92
C PHE A 72 13.45 24.86 5.02
N ILE A 73 14.40 25.81 5.09
CA ILE A 73 15.63 25.78 4.29
C ILE A 73 16.46 24.54 4.60
N ASP A 74 16.59 24.17 5.87
CA ASP A 74 17.36 23.00 6.29
C ASP A 74 16.75 21.71 5.73
N VAL A 75 15.42 21.57 5.72
CA VAL A 75 14.72 20.44 5.08
C VAL A 75 14.93 20.45 3.56
N PHE A 76 14.74 21.60 2.92
CA PHE A 76 14.93 21.76 1.48
C PHE A 76 16.34 21.33 1.04
N ILE A 77 17.38 21.85 1.70
CA ILE A 77 18.79 21.51 1.41
C ILE A 77 19.04 20.02 1.69
N GLY A 78 18.47 19.47 2.75
CA GLY A 78 18.54 18.05 3.07
C GLY A 78 18.04 17.17 1.92
N GLU A 79 16.88 17.49 1.35
CA GLU A 79 16.35 16.78 0.18
C GLU A 79 17.21 16.99 -1.08
N LYS A 80 17.69 18.21 -1.32
CA LYS A 80 18.63 18.49 -2.43
C LYS A 80 19.91 17.65 -2.32
N ALA A 81 20.44 17.46 -1.12
CA ALA A 81 21.63 16.66 -0.88
C ALA A 81 21.40 15.16 -1.16
N LYS A 82 20.16 14.68 -1.08
CA LYS A 82 19.76 13.32 -1.51
C LYS A 82 19.65 13.19 -3.03
N GLY A 83 19.76 14.29 -3.78
CA GLY A 83 19.66 14.33 -5.24
C GLY A 83 18.28 14.73 -5.77
N GLN A 84 17.35 15.13 -4.89
CA GLN A 84 15.98 15.48 -5.30
C GLN A 84 15.91 16.78 -6.11
N GLY A 85 14.89 16.88 -6.96
CA GLY A 85 14.54 18.07 -7.72
C GLY A 85 13.95 19.19 -6.85
N ASP A 86 13.88 20.39 -7.41
CA ASP A 86 13.43 21.57 -6.66
C ASP A 86 11.96 21.46 -6.25
N GLU A 87 11.12 20.86 -7.08
CA GLU A 87 9.68 20.69 -6.81
C GLU A 87 9.43 19.74 -5.65
N TRP A 88 10.12 18.60 -5.62
CA TRP A 88 10.06 17.66 -4.51
C TRP A 88 10.59 18.27 -3.22
N SER A 89 11.80 18.87 -3.26
CA SER A 89 12.41 19.45 -2.07
C SER A 89 11.58 20.58 -1.47
N LEU A 90 10.93 21.41 -2.30
CA LEU A 90 10.01 22.45 -1.82
C LEU A 90 8.74 21.84 -1.22
N ALA A 91 8.16 20.81 -1.85
CA ALA A 91 6.94 20.17 -1.38
C ALA A 91 7.15 19.48 -0.02
N VAL A 92 8.26 18.74 0.13
CA VAL A 92 8.65 18.12 1.40
C VAL A 92 8.87 19.18 2.49
N ALA A 93 9.61 20.24 2.19
CA ALA A 93 9.90 21.31 3.16
C ALA A 93 8.65 22.09 3.59
N ASN A 94 7.63 22.16 2.73
CA ASN A 94 6.37 22.84 3.01
C ASN A 94 5.32 21.94 3.70
N CYS A 95 5.62 20.66 3.91
CA CYS A 95 4.69 19.72 4.53
C CYS A 95 4.77 19.82 6.05
N ILE A 96 3.62 20.00 6.71
CA ILE A 96 3.53 20.07 8.18
C ILE A 96 3.58 18.70 8.86
N GLU A 97 3.40 17.63 8.09
CA GLU A 97 3.44 16.26 8.58
C GLU A 97 4.88 15.83 8.85
N GLU A 98 5.06 14.67 9.47
CA GLU A 98 6.38 14.10 9.73
C GLU A 98 6.49 12.65 9.25
N GLY A 99 7.73 12.17 9.09
CA GLY A 99 8.02 10.78 8.75
C GLY A 99 7.57 10.37 7.35
N GLU A 100 7.10 9.13 7.20
CA GLU A 100 6.70 8.57 5.89
C GLU A 100 5.51 9.30 5.25
N VAL A 101 4.66 9.92 6.08
CA VAL A 101 3.45 10.64 5.63
C VAL A 101 3.81 11.80 4.71
N VAL A 102 4.88 12.54 5.01
CA VAL A 102 5.37 13.68 4.21
C VAL A 102 5.66 13.27 2.78
N TYR A 103 6.40 12.18 2.61
CA TYR A 103 6.82 11.71 1.30
C TYR A 103 5.63 11.14 0.51
N HIS A 104 4.67 10.52 1.20
CA HIS A 104 3.45 10.02 0.58
C HIS A 104 2.58 11.15 0.03
N ILE A 105 2.26 12.14 0.87
CA ILE A 105 1.50 13.34 0.46
C ILE A 105 2.21 14.03 -0.71
N THR A 106 3.52 14.26 -0.57
CA THR A 106 4.34 14.89 -1.62
C THR A 106 4.24 14.14 -2.94
N TYR A 107 4.43 12.81 -2.92
CA TYR A 107 4.33 11.98 -4.12
C TYR A 107 2.94 12.10 -4.77
N HIS A 108 1.86 12.00 -4.00
CA HIS A 108 0.51 12.04 -4.56
C HIS A 108 0.11 13.41 -5.10
N ASP A 109 0.52 14.49 -4.43
CA ASP A 109 0.26 15.84 -4.90
C ASP A 109 1.05 16.17 -6.16
N MET A 110 2.33 15.78 -6.20
CA MET A 110 3.12 15.89 -7.43
C MET A 110 2.54 15.02 -8.55
N LYS A 111 2.09 13.79 -8.25
CA LYS A 111 1.52 12.87 -9.24
C LYS A 111 0.26 13.43 -9.92
N LYS A 112 -0.55 14.24 -9.21
CA LYS A 112 -1.72 14.92 -9.81
C LYS A 112 -1.34 15.93 -10.90
N ILE A 113 -0.13 16.49 -10.82
CA ILE A 113 0.36 17.54 -11.71
C ILE A 113 1.27 16.96 -12.80
N ASN A 114 2.23 16.12 -12.39
CA ASN A 114 3.24 15.50 -13.25
C ASN A 114 3.59 14.08 -12.74
N PRO A 115 2.88 13.04 -13.21
CA PRO A 115 3.07 11.66 -12.76
C PRO A 115 4.50 11.13 -12.98
N GLU A 116 5.10 11.48 -14.10
CA GLU A 116 6.41 11.02 -14.55
C GLU A 116 7.50 11.58 -13.64
N LEU A 117 7.44 12.88 -13.33
CA LEU A 117 8.36 13.49 -12.37
C LEU A 117 8.17 12.92 -10.97
N ALA A 118 6.93 12.80 -10.50
CA ALA A 118 6.65 12.23 -9.17
C ALA A 118 7.25 10.83 -9.01
N LYS A 119 7.15 9.99 -10.05
CA LYS A 119 7.75 8.65 -10.05
C LYS A 119 9.28 8.68 -10.06
N GLN A 120 9.90 9.63 -10.78
CA GLN A 120 11.35 9.80 -10.79
C GLN A 120 11.88 10.23 -9.42
N GLU A 121 11.23 11.19 -8.78
CA GLU A 121 11.61 11.69 -7.45
C GLU A 121 11.40 10.63 -6.36
N LEU A 122 10.32 9.84 -6.46
CA LEU A 122 10.09 8.70 -5.56
C LEU A 122 11.16 7.60 -5.75
N LEU A 123 11.61 7.37 -6.99
CA LEU A 123 12.71 6.44 -7.26
C LEU A 123 14.00 6.90 -6.59
N ILE A 124 14.35 8.19 -6.70
CA ILE A 124 15.51 8.77 -6.01
C ILE A 124 15.36 8.60 -4.49
N HIS A 125 14.19 8.93 -3.93
CA HIS A 125 13.91 8.77 -2.50
C HIS A 125 14.11 7.32 -2.05
N SER A 126 13.54 6.36 -2.78
CA SER A 126 13.68 4.93 -2.46
C SER A 126 15.13 4.44 -2.53
N GLY A 127 15.95 5.04 -3.39
CA GLY A 127 17.38 4.73 -3.49
C GLY A 127 18.18 5.13 -2.25
N THR A 128 17.70 6.08 -1.45
CA THR A 128 18.39 6.53 -0.23
C THR A 128 18.44 5.47 0.87
N PHE A 129 17.58 4.45 0.80
CA PHE A 129 17.55 3.35 1.76
C PHE A 129 18.55 2.23 1.47
N GLY A 130 19.29 2.29 0.35
CA GLY A 130 20.30 1.29 -0.01
C GLY A 130 19.73 -0.11 -0.30
N GLY A 131 18.43 -0.20 -0.61
CA GLY A 131 17.78 -1.46 -0.96
C GLY A 131 18.11 -1.94 -2.38
N ASP A 132 17.87 -3.22 -2.63
CA ASP A 132 17.97 -3.80 -3.98
C ASP A 132 16.76 -3.47 -4.86
N GLU A 133 16.78 -3.99 -6.09
CA GLU A 133 15.71 -3.79 -7.07
C GLU A 133 14.33 -4.27 -6.58
N ASN A 134 14.26 -5.35 -5.79
CA ASN A 134 12.98 -5.86 -5.26
C ASN A 134 12.45 -4.94 -4.17
N PHE A 135 13.32 -4.42 -3.31
CA PHE A 135 12.96 -3.39 -2.33
C PHE A 135 12.39 -2.17 -3.04
N ILE A 136 13.12 -1.62 -4.02
CA ILE A 136 12.73 -0.39 -4.73
C ILE A 136 11.37 -0.57 -5.42
N LYS A 137 11.19 -1.67 -6.16
CA LYS A 137 9.92 -1.97 -6.85
C LYS A 137 8.76 -2.06 -5.87
N HIS A 138 8.93 -2.77 -4.75
CA HIS A 138 7.86 -2.94 -3.78
C HIS A 138 7.58 -1.65 -2.98
N TYR A 139 8.61 -0.88 -2.64
CA TYR A 139 8.47 0.42 -1.99
C TYR A 139 7.60 1.36 -2.83
N ILE A 140 7.89 1.48 -4.12
CA ILE A 140 7.09 2.29 -5.06
C ILE A 140 5.66 1.77 -5.16
N TYR A 141 5.48 0.44 -5.24
CA TYR A 141 4.16 -0.17 -5.28
C TYR A 141 3.30 0.19 -4.05
N LEU A 142 3.88 0.14 -2.85
CA LEU A 142 3.16 0.49 -1.61
C LEU A 142 2.68 1.95 -1.63
N PHE A 143 3.47 2.87 -2.19
CA PHE A 143 3.01 4.25 -2.40
C PHE A 143 1.83 4.33 -3.38
N GLU A 144 1.75 3.47 -4.38
CA GLU A 144 0.67 3.51 -5.39
C GLU A 144 -0.65 2.91 -4.91
N ILE A 145 -0.61 1.92 -3.99
CA ILE A 145 -1.80 1.15 -3.60
C ILE A 145 -2.32 1.44 -2.20
N GLU A 146 -1.50 1.97 -1.29
CA GLU A 146 -1.91 2.13 0.11
C GLU A 146 -2.60 3.47 0.34
N VAL A 147 -3.65 3.41 1.17
CA VAL A 147 -4.38 4.58 1.67
C VAL A 147 -3.92 4.97 3.08
N VAL A 148 -3.24 4.05 3.79
CA VAL A 148 -2.73 4.24 5.16
C VAL A 148 -1.22 3.97 5.18
N PHE A 149 -0.44 4.98 5.54
CA PHE A 149 1.01 5.01 5.34
C PHE A 149 1.73 4.61 6.62
N LYS A 150 1.96 3.31 6.78
CA LYS A 150 2.63 2.80 7.97
C LYS A 150 3.69 1.76 7.63
N ASP A 151 4.89 2.02 8.14
CA ASP A 151 6.02 1.09 8.09
C ASP A 151 6.39 0.70 6.64
N ILE A 152 6.22 1.61 5.66
CA ILE A 152 6.41 1.32 4.23
C ILE A 152 7.83 0.82 3.96
N GLU A 153 8.84 1.53 4.48
CA GLU A 153 10.25 1.14 4.34
C GLU A 153 10.49 -0.26 4.93
N LYS A 154 9.97 -0.51 6.14
CA LYS A 154 10.14 -1.78 6.85
C LYS A 154 9.47 -2.93 6.09
N ARG A 155 8.28 -2.71 5.55
CA ARG A 155 7.53 -3.70 4.76
C ARG A 155 8.21 -3.99 3.44
N ALA A 156 8.71 -2.98 2.74
CA ALA A 156 9.52 -3.15 1.53
C ALA A 156 10.82 -3.93 1.80
N LYS A 157 11.50 -3.68 2.92
CA LYS A 157 12.68 -4.46 3.34
C LYS A 157 12.32 -5.93 3.56
N LYS A 158 11.26 -6.18 4.35
CA LYS A 158 10.77 -7.54 4.61
C LYS A 158 10.34 -8.26 3.33
N TYR A 159 9.67 -7.56 2.41
CA TYR A 159 9.32 -8.11 1.09
C TYR A 159 10.57 -8.58 0.34
N SER A 160 11.60 -7.74 0.24
CA SER A 160 12.81 -8.10 -0.50
C SER A 160 13.56 -9.29 0.12
N GLU A 161 13.63 -9.35 1.45
CA GLU A 161 14.21 -10.48 2.18
C GLU A 161 13.46 -11.79 1.87
N ILE A 162 12.13 -11.79 1.99
CA ILE A 162 11.30 -12.97 1.68
C ILE A 162 11.48 -13.37 0.23
N TYR A 163 11.50 -12.39 -0.68
CA TYR A 163 11.67 -12.62 -2.11
C TYR A 163 12.96 -13.40 -2.38
N LYS A 164 14.10 -12.90 -1.88
CA LYS A 164 15.40 -13.55 -2.00
C LYS A 164 15.40 -14.96 -1.45
N THR A 165 14.85 -15.17 -0.25
CA THR A 165 14.78 -16.50 0.36
C THR A 165 13.99 -17.49 -0.50
N GLN A 166 12.82 -17.10 -0.99
CA GLN A 166 11.98 -17.99 -1.80
C GLN A 166 12.54 -18.22 -3.21
N SER A 167 13.26 -17.24 -3.78
CA SER A 167 14.00 -17.43 -5.04
C SER A 167 15.06 -18.53 -4.90
N VAL A 168 15.81 -18.57 -3.78
CA VAL A 168 16.80 -19.62 -3.52
C VAL A 168 16.17 -21.01 -3.37
N ILE A 169 14.95 -21.07 -2.81
CA ILE A 169 14.17 -22.32 -2.67
C ILE A 169 13.62 -22.81 -4.04
N GLY A 170 13.72 -22.00 -5.10
CA GLY A 170 13.30 -22.37 -6.45
C GLY A 170 11.80 -22.24 -6.67
N LYS A 171 11.12 -21.35 -5.93
CA LYS A 171 9.72 -21.00 -6.20
C LYS A 171 9.60 -20.15 -7.47
N SER A 172 8.44 -20.18 -8.12
CA SER A 172 8.16 -19.30 -9.27
C SER A 172 8.06 -17.85 -8.83
N GLU A 173 8.40 -16.91 -9.71
CA GLU A 173 8.27 -15.48 -9.47
C GLU A 173 6.85 -15.07 -9.03
N VAL A 174 5.82 -15.66 -9.67
CA VAL A 174 4.40 -15.45 -9.32
C VAL A 174 4.11 -15.85 -7.87
N TYR A 175 4.52 -17.05 -7.46
CA TYR A 175 4.37 -17.51 -6.07
C TYR A 175 5.10 -16.56 -5.11
N ILE A 176 6.36 -16.23 -5.43
CA ILE A 176 7.21 -15.43 -4.55
C ILE A 176 6.60 -14.06 -4.33
N HIS A 177 6.12 -13.41 -5.40
CA HIS A 177 5.50 -12.10 -5.32
C HIS A 177 4.28 -12.11 -4.40
N GLN A 178 3.33 -13.03 -4.59
CA GLN A 178 2.13 -13.08 -3.75
C GLN A 178 2.46 -13.41 -2.30
N TYR A 179 3.36 -14.37 -2.07
CA TYR A 179 3.78 -14.76 -0.73
C TYR A 179 4.48 -13.61 0.01
N ALA A 180 5.42 -12.95 -0.64
CA ALA A 180 6.16 -11.83 -0.07
C ALA A 180 5.26 -10.61 0.18
N ARG A 181 4.34 -10.30 -0.74
CA ARG A 181 3.36 -9.20 -0.60
C ARG A 181 2.50 -9.39 0.65
N LEU A 182 1.87 -10.56 0.80
CA LEU A 182 1.01 -10.84 1.95
C LEU A 182 1.82 -10.91 3.26
N LEU A 183 2.92 -11.66 3.28
CA LEU A 183 3.68 -11.88 4.52
C LEU A 183 4.41 -10.60 4.99
N SER A 184 4.80 -9.73 4.07
CA SER A 184 5.47 -8.47 4.42
C SER A 184 4.54 -7.47 5.12
N SER A 185 3.23 -7.49 4.84
CA SER A 185 2.23 -6.67 5.57
C SER A 185 2.22 -6.97 7.06
N GLY A 186 2.36 -8.25 7.43
CA GLY A 186 2.23 -8.71 8.81
C GLY A 186 0.78 -8.93 9.28
N ASP A 187 -0.21 -8.67 8.42
CA ASP A 187 -1.63 -8.80 8.75
C ASP A 187 -2.16 -10.24 8.62
N TYR A 188 -1.43 -11.08 7.87
CA TYR A 188 -1.86 -12.42 7.51
C TYR A 188 -1.05 -13.50 8.22
N ASN A 189 -1.72 -14.63 8.54
CA ASN A 189 -1.06 -15.82 9.04
C ASN A 189 -0.07 -16.37 7.97
N PRO A 190 1.15 -16.80 8.34
CA PRO A 190 2.12 -17.36 7.40
C PRO A 190 1.60 -18.57 6.62
N ILE A 191 0.73 -19.39 7.21
CA ILE A 191 0.06 -20.52 6.55
C ILE A 191 -0.86 -19.99 5.46
N TYR A 192 -1.76 -19.04 5.78
CA TYR A 192 -2.62 -18.40 4.77
C TYR A 192 -1.79 -17.86 3.60
N CYS A 193 -0.73 -17.10 3.87
CA CYS A 193 0.14 -16.53 2.84
C CYS A 193 0.68 -17.60 1.89
N LYS A 194 1.12 -18.74 2.45
CA LYS A 194 1.70 -19.86 1.71
C LYS A 194 0.67 -20.53 0.82
N GLU A 195 -0.51 -20.82 1.36
CA GLU A 195 -1.58 -21.51 0.64
C GLU A 195 -2.20 -20.62 -0.44
N TYR A 196 -2.42 -19.34 -0.15
CA TYR A 196 -2.83 -18.33 -1.13
C TYR A 196 -1.86 -18.27 -2.31
N ALA A 197 -0.56 -18.07 -2.03
CA ALA A 197 0.45 -17.96 -3.08
C ALA A 197 0.56 -19.24 -3.93
N TYR A 198 0.38 -20.41 -3.30
CA TYR A 198 0.35 -21.69 -4.00
C TYR A 198 -0.84 -21.79 -4.97
N ALA A 199 -2.05 -21.52 -4.47
CA ALA A 199 -3.27 -21.63 -5.26
C ALA A 199 -3.29 -20.63 -6.43
N TYR A 200 -2.86 -19.39 -6.18
CA TYR A 200 -2.73 -18.36 -7.21
C TYR A 200 -1.77 -18.78 -8.34
N ASP A 201 -0.56 -19.21 -7.98
CA ASP A 201 0.45 -19.67 -8.95
C ASP A 201 0.00 -20.93 -9.70
N LYS A 202 -0.71 -21.86 -9.04
CA LYS A 202 -1.28 -23.05 -9.66
C LYS A 202 -2.32 -22.67 -10.72
N ALA A 203 -3.29 -21.81 -10.39
CA ALA A 203 -4.35 -21.39 -11.31
C ALA A 203 -3.78 -20.74 -12.59
N LEU A 204 -2.80 -19.84 -12.44
CA LEU A 204 -2.17 -19.20 -13.60
C LEU A 204 -1.39 -20.19 -14.47
N LYS A 205 -0.69 -21.16 -13.87
CA LYS A 205 -0.02 -22.25 -14.61
C LYS A 205 -0.98 -23.15 -15.38
N GLU A 206 -2.21 -23.29 -14.90
CA GLU A 206 -3.29 -24.02 -15.56
C GLU A 206 -4.02 -23.17 -16.63
N GLY A 207 -3.56 -21.93 -16.88
CA GLY A 207 -4.12 -21.05 -17.89
C GLY A 207 -5.46 -20.41 -17.50
N LYS A 208 -5.77 -20.36 -16.20
CA LYS A 208 -6.94 -19.64 -15.68
C LYS A 208 -6.74 -18.13 -15.76
N SER A 209 -7.83 -17.38 -15.71
CA SER A 209 -7.80 -15.91 -15.70
C SER A 209 -7.30 -15.37 -14.36
N GLU A 210 -6.85 -14.11 -14.37
CA GLU A 210 -6.46 -13.38 -13.16
C GLU A 210 -7.57 -13.36 -12.10
N THR A 211 -8.81 -13.07 -12.53
CA THR A 211 -9.97 -13.02 -11.64
C THR A 211 -10.23 -14.38 -10.98
N TYR A 212 -10.10 -15.47 -11.74
CA TYR A 212 -10.21 -16.82 -11.17
C TYR A 212 -9.08 -17.11 -10.18
N ALA A 213 -7.84 -16.75 -10.52
CA ALA A 213 -6.68 -17.00 -9.67
C ALA A 213 -6.78 -16.25 -8.33
N LEU A 214 -7.30 -15.01 -8.33
CA LEU A 214 -7.54 -14.23 -7.11
C LEU A 214 -8.59 -14.90 -6.21
N GLU A 215 -9.76 -15.23 -6.75
CA GLU A 215 -10.84 -15.88 -5.99
C GLU A 215 -10.39 -17.24 -5.44
N PHE A 216 -9.80 -18.07 -6.29
CA PHE A 216 -9.32 -19.39 -5.89
C PHE A 216 -8.28 -19.29 -4.78
N ALA A 217 -7.34 -18.36 -4.87
CA ALA A 217 -6.31 -18.17 -3.87
C ALA A 217 -6.86 -17.70 -2.52
N GLU A 218 -7.87 -16.83 -2.54
CA GLU A 218 -8.54 -16.33 -1.33
C GLU A 218 -9.24 -17.48 -0.60
N VAL A 219 -10.14 -18.18 -1.28
CA VAL A 219 -10.93 -19.29 -0.70
C VAL A 219 -10.01 -20.44 -0.27
N TYR A 220 -9.03 -20.80 -1.10
CA TYR A 220 -8.05 -21.84 -0.75
C TYR A 220 -7.20 -21.44 0.46
N GLY A 221 -6.76 -20.19 0.53
CA GLY A 221 -6.02 -19.67 1.68
C GLY A 221 -6.82 -19.75 2.98
N GLU A 222 -8.09 -19.32 2.94
CA GLU A 222 -9.01 -19.29 4.10
C GLU A 222 -9.36 -20.69 4.62
N GLU A 223 -9.70 -21.62 3.73
CA GLU A 223 -10.06 -22.99 4.16
C GLU A 223 -8.85 -23.73 4.74
N LEU A 224 -7.67 -23.56 4.14
CA LEU A 224 -6.49 -24.33 4.55
C LEU A 224 -5.78 -23.74 5.77
N VAL A 225 -5.86 -22.42 6.01
CA VAL A 225 -5.25 -21.83 7.22
C VAL A 225 -5.87 -22.37 8.49
N ASP A 226 -7.19 -22.49 8.54
CA ASP A 226 -7.92 -22.97 9.70
C ASP A 226 -7.55 -24.40 10.06
N ILE A 227 -7.47 -25.26 9.06
CA ILE A 227 -7.16 -26.68 9.23
C ILE A 227 -5.69 -26.84 9.62
N LYS A 228 -4.77 -26.22 8.88
CA LYS A 228 -3.34 -26.38 9.14
C LYS A 228 -2.89 -25.70 10.45
N ALA A 229 -3.56 -24.65 10.90
CA ALA A 229 -3.26 -23.99 12.16
C ALA A 229 -3.70 -24.80 13.39
N ARG A 230 -4.85 -25.48 13.32
CA ARG A 230 -5.38 -26.29 14.45
C ARG A 230 -4.51 -27.50 14.76
N TYR A 231 -3.94 -28.13 13.75
CA TYR A 231 -3.30 -29.44 13.90
C TYR A 231 -1.78 -29.43 13.98
N GLY A 232 -1.14 -28.25 14.08
CA GLY A 232 0.31 -28.18 14.21
C GLY A 232 1.04 -28.99 13.13
N ILE A 233 0.74 -28.74 11.84
CA ILE A 233 1.43 -29.28 10.66
C ILE A 233 1.84 -30.77 10.80
N SER A 234 0.94 -31.75 10.56
CA SER A 234 1.26 -32.88 9.66
C SER A 234 0.24 -34.02 9.49
N GLU A 235 -0.78 -34.26 10.33
CA GLU A 235 -1.28 -35.66 10.40
C GLU A 235 -2.72 -35.98 9.94
N ASP A 236 -3.52 -35.02 9.49
CA ASP A 236 -4.88 -35.33 8.99
C ASP A 236 -5.03 -35.00 7.50
N GLU A 237 -4.47 -35.90 6.66
CA GLU A 237 -4.61 -35.84 5.21
C GLU A 237 -6.08 -35.85 4.76
N GLU A 238 -6.97 -36.52 5.50
CA GLU A 238 -8.40 -36.57 5.18
C GLU A 238 -9.05 -35.19 5.33
N GLN A 239 -8.77 -34.46 6.42
CA GLN A 239 -9.28 -33.10 6.62
C GLN A 239 -8.73 -32.12 5.57
N ILE A 240 -7.44 -32.24 5.22
CA ILE A 240 -6.84 -31.41 4.16
C ILE A 240 -7.49 -31.71 2.81
N ASN A 241 -7.68 -32.98 2.45
CA ASN A 241 -8.31 -33.37 1.20
C ASN A 241 -9.76 -32.89 1.15
N TYR A 242 -10.52 -33.04 2.24
CA TYR A 242 -11.88 -32.53 2.36
C TYR A 242 -11.94 -31.01 2.14
N ALA A 243 -10.99 -30.26 2.71
CA ALA A 243 -10.90 -28.81 2.51
C ALA A 243 -10.66 -28.44 1.05
N ILE A 244 -9.72 -29.14 0.40
CA ILE A 244 -9.41 -28.91 -1.01
C ILE A 244 -10.64 -29.21 -1.87
N GLU A 245 -11.35 -30.31 -1.61
CA GLU A 245 -12.59 -30.63 -2.33
C GLU A 245 -13.69 -29.58 -2.11
N LYS A 246 -13.78 -29.01 -0.90
CA LYS A 246 -14.72 -27.93 -0.62
C LYS A 246 -14.41 -26.69 -1.45
N VAL A 247 -13.13 -26.33 -1.56
CA VAL A 247 -12.68 -25.23 -2.44
C VAL A 247 -13.02 -25.54 -3.90
N ASP A 248 -12.76 -26.77 -4.37
CA ASP A 248 -13.05 -27.17 -5.76
C ASP A 248 -14.56 -27.12 -6.08
N ALA A 249 -15.41 -27.54 -5.13
CA ALA A 249 -16.87 -27.43 -5.26
C ALA A 249 -17.33 -25.97 -5.34
N TYR A 250 -16.78 -25.10 -4.48
CA TYR A 250 -17.05 -23.66 -4.53
C TYR A 250 -16.62 -23.05 -5.87
N MET A 251 -15.40 -23.34 -6.33
CA MET A 251 -14.90 -22.80 -7.60
C MET A 251 -15.72 -23.28 -8.80
N THR A 252 -16.29 -24.49 -8.74
CA THR A 252 -17.22 -24.98 -9.77
C THR A 252 -18.51 -24.17 -9.78
N ALA A 253 -19.06 -23.87 -8.60
CA ALA A 253 -20.22 -22.99 -8.48
C ALA A 253 -19.92 -21.57 -8.95
N TRP A 254 -18.72 -21.05 -8.66
CA TRP A 254 -18.24 -19.74 -9.10
C TRP A 254 -18.12 -19.66 -10.63
N ASP A 255 -17.51 -20.66 -11.27
CA ASP A 255 -17.41 -20.74 -12.73
C ASP A 255 -18.79 -20.79 -13.41
N TYR A 256 -19.77 -21.44 -12.77
CA TYR A 256 -21.16 -21.43 -13.23
C TYR A 256 -21.78 -20.03 -13.09
N ASN A 257 -21.56 -19.38 -11.95
CA ASN A 257 -22.02 -18.02 -11.73
C ASN A 257 -21.46 -17.03 -12.75
N GLU A 258 -20.16 -17.08 -13.06
CA GLU A 258 -19.56 -16.18 -14.05
C GLU A 258 -20.19 -16.32 -15.44
N LYS A 259 -20.56 -17.55 -15.83
CA LYS A 259 -21.19 -17.83 -17.14
C LYS A 259 -22.66 -17.42 -17.19
N HIS A 260 -23.37 -17.49 -16.06
CA HIS A 260 -24.83 -17.38 -16.02
C HIS A 260 -25.35 -16.15 -15.26
N GLN A 261 -24.47 -15.42 -14.58
CA GLN A 261 -24.74 -14.17 -13.86
C GLN A 261 -25.92 -14.33 -12.87
N LEU A 262 -25.74 -15.22 -11.89
CA LEU A 262 -26.81 -15.57 -10.96
C LEU A 262 -27.14 -14.38 -10.04
N LYS A 263 -28.42 -14.19 -9.73
CA LYS A 263 -28.88 -13.07 -8.88
C LYS A 263 -28.41 -13.17 -7.43
N ASN A 264 -28.23 -14.38 -6.92
CA ASN A 264 -27.77 -14.65 -5.56
C ASN A 264 -26.79 -15.81 -5.61
N PHE A 265 -25.52 -15.50 -5.85
CA PHE A 265 -24.45 -16.48 -5.95
C PHE A 265 -24.23 -17.24 -4.64
N LYS A 266 -24.21 -16.54 -3.49
CA LYS A 266 -23.97 -17.16 -2.18
C LYS A 266 -24.95 -18.31 -1.90
N ARG A 267 -26.25 -18.08 -2.09
CA ARG A 267 -27.27 -19.14 -1.95
C ARG A 267 -27.01 -20.30 -2.91
N PHE A 268 -26.59 -20.02 -4.15
CA PHE A 268 -26.29 -21.08 -5.12
C PHE A 268 -25.07 -21.91 -4.70
N ALA A 269 -23.99 -21.27 -4.26
CA ALA A 269 -22.78 -21.93 -3.78
C ALA A 269 -23.08 -22.83 -2.56
N ASP A 270 -23.84 -22.34 -1.58
CA ASP A 270 -24.22 -23.10 -0.37
C ASP A 270 -25.02 -24.37 -0.73
N ILE A 271 -25.98 -24.27 -1.65
CA ILE A 271 -26.76 -25.40 -2.15
C ILE A 271 -25.86 -26.36 -2.94
N TYR A 272 -24.98 -25.83 -3.80
CA TYR A 272 -24.06 -26.62 -4.60
C TYR A 272 -23.15 -27.47 -3.72
N GLU A 273 -22.48 -26.85 -2.76
CA GLU A 273 -21.62 -27.52 -1.80
C GLU A 273 -22.38 -28.64 -1.06
N THR A 274 -23.56 -28.32 -0.51
CA THR A 274 -24.37 -29.30 0.23
C THR A 274 -24.74 -30.51 -0.62
N ILE A 275 -25.19 -30.28 -1.86
CA ILE A 275 -25.60 -31.37 -2.76
C ILE A 275 -24.38 -32.15 -3.26
N TYR A 276 -23.26 -31.48 -3.50
CA TYR A 276 -22.00 -32.10 -3.91
C TYR A 276 -21.51 -33.10 -2.86
N PHE A 277 -21.35 -32.67 -1.61
CA PHE A 277 -20.85 -33.53 -0.54
C PHE A 277 -21.83 -34.66 -0.19
N ASN A 278 -23.13 -34.40 -0.15
CA ASN A 278 -24.13 -35.46 0.06
C ASN A 278 -24.14 -36.50 -1.08
N SER A 279 -23.68 -36.12 -2.28
CA SER A 279 -23.62 -37.04 -3.42
C SER A 279 -22.35 -37.87 -3.42
N TYR A 280 -21.18 -37.29 -3.08
CA TYR A 280 -19.88 -37.99 -3.08
C TYR A 280 -19.54 -38.71 -1.78
N TYR A 281 -20.11 -38.26 -0.66
CA TYR A 281 -19.93 -38.86 0.68
C TYR A 281 -21.27 -39.23 1.32
N PRO A 282 -22.09 -40.08 0.67
CA PRO A 282 -23.37 -40.49 1.23
C PRO A 282 -23.19 -41.40 2.44
N ASN A 283 -24.16 -41.37 3.36
CA ASN A 283 -24.26 -42.34 4.46
C ASN A 283 -24.63 -43.77 3.99
N GLU A 284 -24.98 -43.94 2.70
CA GLU A 284 -25.37 -45.20 2.04
C GLU A 284 -24.43 -45.51 0.85
N GLU A 285 -24.77 -46.46 -0.03
CA GLU A 285 -23.95 -46.78 -1.21
C GLU A 285 -23.64 -45.53 -2.06
N GLY A 286 -22.37 -45.39 -2.44
CA GLY A 286 -21.82 -44.26 -3.20
C GLY A 286 -22.49 -44.06 -4.56
N PRO A 287 -22.28 -42.90 -5.19
CA PRO A 287 -22.89 -42.59 -6.47
C PRO A 287 -22.37 -43.53 -7.57
N ILE A 288 -23.28 -44.10 -8.36
CA ILE A 288 -22.95 -44.97 -9.49
C ILE A 288 -22.86 -44.12 -10.76
N GLY A 289 -21.68 -44.09 -11.39
CA GLY A 289 -21.43 -43.40 -12.65
C GLY A 289 -20.00 -42.88 -12.76
N THR A 290 -19.71 -42.25 -13.89
CA THR A 290 -18.51 -41.42 -14.07
C THR A 290 -18.64 -40.10 -13.30
N LYS A 291 -17.51 -39.43 -13.01
CA LYS A 291 -17.50 -38.14 -12.32
C LYS A 291 -18.37 -37.10 -13.05
N GLU A 292 -18.25 -37.06 -14.38
CA GLU A 292 -19.01 -36.15 -15.23
C GLU A 292 -20.53 -36.39 -15.13
N GLU A 293 -20.97 -37.65 -15.11
CA GLU A 293 -22.40 -37.99 -14.96
C GLU A 293 -22.94 -37.61 -13.58
N ILE A 294 -22.12 -37.70 -12.54
CA ILE A 294 -22.49 -37.33 -11.17
C ILE A 294 -22.58 -35.81 -11.06
N ASP A 295 -21.59 -35.08 -11.58
CA ASP A 295 -21.55 -33.61 -11.56
C ASP A 295 -22.74 -32.97 -12.31
N VAL A 296 -23.16 -33.56 -13.44
CA VAL A 296 -24.38 -33.13 -14.15
C VAL A 296 -25.61 -33.29 -13.26
N LYS A 297 -25.77 -34.43 -12.59
CA LYS A 297 -26.91 -34.68 -11.67
C LYS A 297 -26.87 -33.75 -10.45
N ILE A 298 -25.69 -33.42 -9.94
CA ILE A 298 -25.53 -32.43 -8.87
C ILE A 298 -26.07 -31.09 -9.35
N LEU A 299 -25.60 -30.58 -10.48
CA LEU A 299 -26.04 -29.29 -11.02
C LEU A 299 -27.55 -29.24 -11.27
N GLU A 300 -28.15 -30.31 -11.83
CA GLU A 300 -29.61 -30.41 -12.02
C GLU A 300 -30.38 -30.27 -10.71
N LYS A 301 -29.94 -30.95 -9.65
CA LYS A 301 -30.57 -30.84 -8.32
C LYS A 301 -30.38 -29.45 -7.73
N VAL A 302 -29.18 -28.87 -7.84
CA VAL A 302 -28.87 -27.51 -7.37
C VAL A 302 -29.79 -26.50 -8.03
N LEU A 303 -29.93 -26.55 -9.36
CA LEU A 303 -30.81 -25.65 -10.10
C LEU A 303 -32.28 -25.82 -9.71
N LYS A 304 -32.73 -27.06 -9.47
CA LYS A 304 -34.09 -27.32 -9.02
C LYS A 304 -34.37 -26.72 -7.64
N GLU A 305 -33.39 -26.73 -6.75
CA GLU A 305 -33.52 -26.18 -5.39
C GLU A 305 -33.35 -24.67 -5.35
N TYR A 306 -32.40 -24.13 -6.13
CA TYR A 306 -32.16 -22.70 -6.24
C TYR A 306 -33.37 -21.91 -6.77
N ASN A 307 -34.12 -22.52 -7.71
CA ASN A 307 -35.31 -21.91 -8.33
C ASN A 307 -36.60 -22.06 -7.50
N LYS A 308 -36.54 -22.64 -6.30
CA LYS A 308 -37.63 -22.62 -5.33
C LYS A 308 -37.54 -21.38 -4.43
#